data_AF-A0A938NVC0-F1
#
_entry.id   AF-A0A938NVC0-F1
#
_cell.length_a   1.000
_cell.length_b   1.000
_cell.length_c   1.000
_cell.angle_alpha   90.00
_cell.angle_beta   90.00
_cell.angle_gamma   90.00
#
_symmetry.space_group_name_H-M   'P 1'
#
loop_
_entity.id
_entity.type
_entity.pdbx_description
1 polymer ?
#
loop_
_entity_poly.entity_id
_entity_poly.type
_entity_poly.pdbx_seq_one_letter_code
_entity_poly.pdbx_strand_id
1 'polypeptide(L)'
;MIRKIKAPTGNKISCKNWNSEAAMRMLMNNLDPDVAEKPQELIVYGGSGKAARNWECFDKIVETLKTLEEDETLLVQSGKPVAVFKTHKFAPKVVMSNSQIVPAWANWDEFRRLEALGLTMYGQMTAGSWIYIGTQGILQGTYETFAAAAKKHFGDSLKGKFVLTCGLGGMGGAQPLAATLNGAAFLGADVDKNRIKKRIETGYCDVMTENLDEALQIVLKAKEDGKAISVGLSGNAGEVLPEILKRGIIPDVLTDQTSAHDMLNGYVPMGMSFEEAIGLRKTDPAKYQELARKTAVIHCQTMWEFMKKGSVTFDYGNNLRGEALANGFKNAFDIPGFVPEYIRTLFCEGKGPFRWVALSGKPEDIYATDDAIME
;
A
#
# COMPACT_ATOMS: atom_id res chain seq x y z
N MET A 1 10.11 8.62 -25.55
CA MET A 1 8.73 8.22 -25.23
C MET A 1 8.74 7.38 -23.96
N ILE A 2 7.84 7.63 -23.01
CA ILE A 2 7.71 6.81 -21.79
C ILE A 2 7.10 5.47 -22.19
N ARG A 3 7.73 4.35 -21.79
CA ARG A 3 7.24 3.00 -22.05
C ARG A 3 5.94 2.78 -21.26
N LYS A 4 4.83 2.54 -21.96
CA LYS A 4 3.56 2.13 -21.35
C LYS A 4 3.43 0.61 -21.48
N ILE A 5 3.30 -0.08 -20.35
CA ILE A 5 3.09 -1.53 -20.30
C ILE A 5 1.60 -1.77 -20.07
N LYS A 6 1.02 -2.71 -20.81
CA LYS A 6 -0.31 -3.28 -20.55
C LYS A 6 -0.25 -4.78 -20.75
N ALA A 7 -1.01 -5.51 -19.95
CA ALA A 7 -1.12 -6.96 -20.11
C ALA A 7 -1.85 -7.29 -21.43
N PRO A 8 -1.38 -8.28 -22.22
CA PRO A 8 -2.16 -8.86 -23.30
C PRO A 8 -3.50 -9.42 -22.77
N THR A 9 -4.56 -9.29 -23.56
CA THR A 9 -5.92 -9.74 -23.23
C THR A 9 -6.45 -10.73 -24.28
N GLY A 10 -7.61 -11.32 -24.02
CA GLY A 10 -8.24 -12.31 -24.90
C GLY A 10 -7.58 -13.70 -24.85
N ASN A 11 -7.97 -14.57 -25.79
CA ASN A 11 -7.64 -16.00 -25.81
C ASN A 11 -6.39 -16.38 -26.62
N LYS A 12 -5.74 -15.41 -27.30
CA LYS A 12 -4.47 -15.65 -28.01
C LYS A 12 -3.31 -15.52 -27.03
N ILE A 13 -2.42 -16.50 -27.00
CA ILE A 13 -1.23 -16.52 -26.13
C ILE A 13 0.04 -16.20 -26.93
N SER A 14 1.01 -15.57 -26.27
CA SER A 14 2.36 -15.30 -26.81
C SER A 14 3.42 -16.23 -26.23
N CYS A 15 3.14 -16.86 -25.10
CA CYS A 15 3.96 -17.92 -24.50
C CYS A 15 3.56 -19.30 -25.04
N LYS A 16 4.40 -20.31 -24.79
CA LYS A 16 4.14 -21.71 -25.20
C LYS A 16 2.99 -22.38 -24.47
N ASN A 17 2.59 -21.88 -23.29
CA ASN A 17 1.49 -22.40 -22.49
C ASN A 17 0.84 -21.29 -21.63
N TRP A 18 -0.37 -21.56 -21.13
CA TRP A 18 -1.15 -20.61 -20.34
C TRP A 18 -0.53 -20.26 -18.98
N ASN A 19 0.25 -21.15 -18.35
CA ASN A 19 0.88 -20.86 -17.05
C ASN A 19 1.99 -19.80 -17.20
N SER A 20 2.82 -19.92 -18.24
CA SER A 20 3.82 -18.90 -18.57
C SER A 20 3.17 -17.61 -19.07
N GLU A 21 2.10 -17.71 -19.86
CA GLU A 21 1.31 -16.55 -20.31
C GLU A 21 0.72 -15.79 -19.12
N ALA A 22 0.15 -16.50 -18.14
CA ALA A 22 -0.41 -15.92 -16.93
C ALA A 22 0.65 -15.14 -16.15
N ALA A 23 1.82 -15.73 -15.92
CA ALA A 23 2.93 -15.06 -15.25
C ALA A 23 3.37 -13.79 -16.00
N MET A 24 3.45 -13.84 -17.34
CA MET A 24 3.81 -12.69 -18.16
C MET A 24 2.73 -11.58 -18.10
N ARG A 25 1.45 -11.95 -18.26
CA ARG A 25 0.33 -11.00 -18.17
C ARG A 25 0.27 -10.34 -16.80
N MET A 26 0.47 -11.09 -15.73
CA MET A 26 0.46 -10.54 -14.37
C MET A 26 1.66 -9.65 -14.07
N LEU A 27 2.86 -9.98 -14.58
CA LEU A 27 4.01 -9.07 -14.54
C LEU A 27 3.70 -7.74 -15.24
N MET A 28 3.06 -7.80 -16.41
CA MET A 28 2.68 -6.62 -17.17
C MET A 28 1.53 -5.84 -16.50
N ASN A 29 0.55 -6.52 -15.90
CA ASN A 29 -0.53 -5.91 -15.14
C ASN A 29 0.00 -5.12 -13.94
N ASN A 30 1.01 -5.65 -13.25
CA ASN A 30 1.71 -4.95 -12.16
C ASN A 30 2.32 -3.61 -12.60
N LEU A 31 2.51 -3.37 -13.90
CA LEU A 31 3.08 -2.14 -14.47
C LEU A 31 2.09 -1.37 -15.35
N ASP A 32 0.81 -1.75 -15.38
CA ASP A 32 -0.22 -0.98 -16.05
C ASP A 32 -0.32 0.41 -15.38
N PRO A 33 -0.33 1.53 -16.14
CA PRO A 33 -0.56 2.87 -15.60
C PRO A 33 -1.81 3.01 -14.72
N ASP A 34 -2.85 2.22 -15.01
CA ASP A 34 -4.10 2.25 -14.26
C ASP A 34 -3.97 1.49 -12.91
N VAL A 35 -2.94 0.66 -12.77
CA VAL A 35 -2.68 -0.20 -11.61
C VAL A 35 -1.54 0.36 -10.74
N ALA A 36 -0.36 0.53 -11.33
CA ALA A 36 0.87 0.87 -10.62
C ALA A 36 0.94 2.34 -10.19
N GLU A 37 1.70 2.61 -9.14
CA GLU A 37 1.88 3.95 -8.59
C GLU A 37 2.95 4.78 -9.34
N LYS A 38 3.97 4.14 -9.94
CA LYS A 38 5.01 4.81 -10.75
C LYS A 38 5.68 3.82 -11.74
N PRO A 39 4.94 3.26 -12.71
CA PRO A 39 5.38 2.13 -13.53
C PRO A 39 6.59 2.42 -14.43
N GLN A 40 6.83 3.68 -14.81
CA GLN A 40 8.00 4.09 -15.60
C GLN A 40 9.33 3.81 -14.88
N GLU A 41 9.31 3.70 -13.55
CA GLU A 41 10.43 3.32 -12.70
C GLU A 41 10.31 1.88 -12.17
N LEU A 42 9.41 1.08 -12.77
CA LEU A 42 9.04 -0.28 -12.38
C LEU A 42 8.37 -0.38 -11.00
N ILE A 43 8.05 0.75 -10.36
CA ILE A 43 7.48 0.81 -9.02
C ILE A 43 5.98 0.58 -9.09
N VAL A 44 5.54 -0.44 -8.36
CA VAL A 44 4.15 -0.87 -8.26
C VAL A 44 3.46 -0.16 -7.09
N TYR A 45 3.96 -0.30 -5.85
CA TYR A 45 3.43 0.36 -4.65
C TYR A 45 4.41 0.30 -3.46
N GLY A 46 4.04 0.93 -2.35
CA GLY A 46 4.70 0.74 -1.04
C GLY A 46 6.12 1.31 -0.98
N GLY A 47 6.30 2.58 -1.32
CA GLY A 47 7.62 3.20 -1.45
C GLY A 47 8.30 2.79 -2.75
N SER A 48 9.33 1.95 -2.66
CA SER A 48 10.17 1.53 -3.81
C SER A 48 9.89 0.10 -4.29
N GLY A 49 8.72 -0.47 -3.98
CA GLY A 49 8.37 -1.85 -4.34
C GLY A 49 8.22 -2.01 -5.86
N LYS A 50 9.08 -2.84 -6.48
CA LYS A 50 9.20 -2.97 -7.94
C LYS A 50 8.77 -4.35 -8.47
N ALA A 51 8.37 -4.39 -9.74
CA ALA A 51 8.03 -5.63 -10.45
C ALA A 51 9.24 -6.38 -11.02
N ALA A 52 10.29 -5.66 -11.42
CA ALA A 52 11.56 -6.18 -11.91
C ALA A 52 12.70 -5.24 -11.50
N ARG A 53 13.93 -5.76 -11.45
CA ARG A 53 15.08 -5.03 -10.87
C ARG A 53 15.39 -3.74 -11.63
N ASN A 54 15.39 -3.85 -12.96
CA ASN A 54 15.60 -2.79 -13.92
C ASN A 54 14.97 -3.21 -15.26
N TRP A 55 14.96 -2.32 -16.25
CA TRP A 55 14.29 -2.57 -17.54
C TRP A 55 14.92 -3.74 -18.32
N GLU A 56 16.24 -3.91 -18.26
CA GLU A 56 16.92 -5.06 -18.87
C GLU A 56 16.42 -6.38 -18.28
N CYS A 57 16.28 -6.45 -16.94
CA CYS A 57 15.72 -7.62 -16.28
C CYS A 57 14.26 -7.84 -16.67
N PHE A 58 13.43 -6.79 -16.75
CA PHE A 58 12.05 -6.89 -17.20
C PHE A 58 11.98 -7.50 -18.60
N ASP A 59 12.74 -6.97 -19.56
CA ASP A 59 12.76 -7.44 -20.94
C ASP A 59 13.20 -8.89 -21.02
N LYS A 60 14.24 -9.26 -20.26
CA LYS A 60 14.73 -10.64 -20.23
C LYS A 60 13.75 -11.61 -19.57
N ILE A 61 13.00 -11.18 -18.56
CA ILE A 61 11.93 -11.98 -17.96
C ILE A 61 10.84 -12.26 -19.00
N VAL A 62 10.38 -11.23 -19.71
CA VAL A 62 9.34 -11.37 -20.74
C VAL A 62 9.82 -12.29 -21.88
N GLU A 63 11.05 -12.13 -22.36
CA GLU A 63 11.65 -13.00 -23.38
C GLU A 63 11.72 -14.46 -22.90
N THR A 64 12.15 -14.67 -21.66
CA THR A 64 12.29 -16.01 -21.08
C THR A 64 10.92 -16.68 -20.91
N LEU A 65 9.91 -15.96 -20.38
CA LEU A 65 8.55 -16.50 -20.22
C LEU A 65 7.90 -16.90 -21.55
N LYS A 66 8.21 -16.20 -22.65
CA LYS A 66 7.69 -16.55 -23.98
C LYS A 66 8.26 -17.87 -24.51
N THR A 67 9.48 -18.22 -24.11
CA THR A 67 10.20 -19.39 -24.63
C THR A 67 10.22 -20.58 -23.65
N LEU A 68 9.87 -20.37 -22.38
CA LEU A 68 9.84 -21.36 -21.31
C LEU A 68 8.95 -22.56 -21.65
N GLU A 69 9.52 -23.76 -21.59
CA GLU A 69 8.80 -25.01 -21.85
C GLU A 69 7.88 -25.42 -20.68
N GLU A 70 6.92 -26.31 -20.96
CA GLU A 70 5.97 -26.78 -19.94
C GLU A 70 6.62 -27.50 -18.77
N ASP A 71 7.79 -28.12 -18.95
CA ASP A 71 8.55 -28.83 -17.91
C ASP A 71 9.77 -28.05 -17.41
N GLU A 72 9.83 -26.73 -17.64
CA GLU A 72 10.89 -25.84 -17.15
C GLU A 72 10.39 -24.88 -16.06
N THR A 73 11.33 -24.40 -15.24
CA THR A 73 11.10 -23.41 -14.19
C THR A 73 12.11 -22.27 -14.28
N LEU A 74 11.62 -21.04 -14.38
CA LEU A 74 12.41 -19.81 -14.29
C LEU A 74 12.70 -19.46 -12.83
N LEU A 75 13.96 -19.16 -12.51
CA LEU A 75 14.36 -18.59 -11.23
C LEU A 75 14.54 -17.07 -11.34
N VAL A 76 13.83 -16.34 -10.49
CA VAL A 76 13.96 -14.88 -10.36
C VAL A 76 14.56 -14.54 -8.99
N GLN A 77 15.74 -13.94 -8.99
CA GLN A 77 16.41 -13.46 -7.79
C GLN A 77 16.32 -11.94 -7.74
N SER A 78 15.67 -11.38 -6.72
CA SER A 78 15.44 -9.93 -6.56
C SER A 78 15.10 -9.24 -7.88
N GLY A 79 14.06 -9.70 -8.55
CA GLY A 79 13.58 -9.15 -9.83
C GLY A 79 14.48 -9.33 -11.05
N LYS A 80 15.50 -10.21 -11.00
CA LYS A 80 16.38 -10.57 -12.13
C LYS A 80 16.18 -12.03 -12.53
N PRO A 81 16.01 -12.36 -13.82
CA PRO A 81 15.96 -13.75 -14.28
C PRO A 81 17.38 -14.33 -14.26
N VAL A 82 17.65 -15.31 -13.41
CA VAL A 82 19.03 -15.80 -13.18
C VAL A 82 19.31 -17.17 -13.79
N ALA A 83 18.30 -18.02 -13.94
CA ALA A 83 18.44 -19.34 -14.52
C ALA A 83 17.10 -19.92 -14.94
N VAL A 84 17.13 -20.89 -15.85
CA VAL A 84 16.03 -21.80 -16.16
C VAL A 84 16.54 -23.22 -15.94
N PHE A 85 15.76 -24.03 -15.23
CA PHE A 85 16.06 -25.45 -15.02
C PHE A 85 14.90 -26.31 -15.47
N LYS A 86 15.23 -27.49 -15.98
CA LYS A 86 14.24 -28.54 -16.22
C LYS A 86 13.73 -29.09 -14.89
N THR A 87 12.41 -29.14 -14.75
CA THR A 87 11.67 -29.68 -13.61
C THR A 87 10.63 -30.68 -14.12
N HIS A 88 9.34 -30.37 -14.02
CA HIS A 88 8.24 -31.16 -14.56
C HIS A 88 6.99 -30.28 -14.74
N LYS A 89 5.99 -30.78 -15.49
CA LYS A 89 4.78 -30.01 -15.84
C LYS A 89 3.93 -29.54 -14.65
N PHE A 90 4.00 -30.25 -13.52
CA PHE A 90 3.29 -29.90 -12.28
C PHE A 90 4.08 -28.97 -11.35
N ALA A 91 5.33 -28.64 -11.68
CA ALA A 91 6.14 -27.72 -10.89
C ALA A 91 5.77 -26.26 -11.21
N PRO A 92 6.01 -25.31 -10.29
CA PRO A 92 5.86 -23.89 -10.58
C PRO A 92 6.65 -23.48 -11.81
N LYS A 93 6.08 -22.63 -12.67
CA LYS A 93 6.79 -22.08 -13.85
C LYS A 93 7.80 -21.01 -13.45
N VAL A 94 7.56 -20.33 -12.33
CA VAL A 94 8.47 -19.31 -11.81
C VAL A 94 8.63 -19.50 -10.31
N VAL A 95 9.87 -19.48 -9.83
CA VAL A 95 10.22 -19.45 -8.40
C VAL A 95 11.00 -18.17 -8.15
N MET A 96 10.59 -17.42 -7.12
CA MET A 96 11.13 -16.09 -6.84
C MET A 96 11.65 -15.98 -5.42
N SER A 97 12.80 -15.34 -5.25
CA SER A 97 13.32 -14.92 -3.96
C SER A 97 13.77 -13.46 -4.05
N ASN A 98 13.01 -12.57 -3.44
CA ASN A 98 13.21 -11.13 -3.54
C ASN A 98 13.62 -10.55 -2.18
N SER A 99 14.58 -9.61 -2.21
CA SER A 99 14.96 -8.76 -1.06
C SER A 99 15.51 -9.50 0.16
N GLN A 100 15.84 -10.79 0.04
CA GLN A 100 16.40 -11.56 1.14
C GLN A 100 17.84 -11.13 1.41
N ILE A 101 18.12 -10.80 2.68
CA ILE A 101 19.44 -10.43 3.18
C ILE A 101 19.65 -11.20 4.50
N VAL A 102 20.88 -11.68 4.73
CA VAL A 102 21.23 -12.39 5.98
C VAL A 102 20.90 -11.50 7.18
N PRO A 103 20.29 -12.01 8.27
CA PRO A 103 19.67 -11.17 9.32
C PRO A 103 20.55 -10.06 9.91
N ALA A 104 21.85 -10.31 10.13
CA ALA A 104 22.77 -9.31 10.66
C ALA A 104 22.97 -8.08 9.75
N TRP A 105 22.64 -8.22 8.46
CA TRP A 105 22.71 -7.19 7.44
C TRP A 105 21.34 -6.76 6.92
N ALA A 106 20.24 -7.31 7.46
CA ALA A 106 18.88 -7.05 6.99
C ALA A 106 18.35 -5.69 7.48
N ASN A 107 18.99 -4.62 7.00
CA ASN A 107 18.63 -3.23 7.27
C ASN A 107 18.63 -2.41 5.97
N TRP A 108 18.06 -1.19 6.04
CA TRP A 108 17.92 -0.33 4.87
C TRP A 108 19.26 0.16 4.31
N ASP A 109 20.27 0.40 5.15
CA ASP A 109 21.56 0.92 4.70
C ASP A 109 22.26 -0.09 3.79
N GLU A 110 22.32 -1.36 4.21
CA GLU A 110 22.85 -2.43 3.38
C GLU A 110 21.98 -2.68 2.15
N PHE A 111 20.65 -2.69 2.30
CA PHE A 111 19.74 -2.85 1.17
C PHE A 111 20.01 -1.78 0.10
N ARG A 112 20.17 -0.50 0.49
CA ARG A 112 20.44 0.61 -0.44
C ARG A 112 21.84 0.52 -1.06
N ARG A 113 22.84 0.08 -0.30
CA ARG A 113 24.17 -0.21 -0.85
C ARG A 113 24.09 -1.26 -1.96
N LEU A 114 23.38 -2.36 -1.71
CA LEU A 114 23.17 -3.43 -2.71
C LEU A 114 22.31 -2.95 -3.89
N GLU A 115 21.30 -2.11 -3.65
CA GLU A 115 20.45 -1.56 -4.72
C GLU A 115 21.26 -0.63 -5.63
N ALA A 116 22.11 0.24 -5.05
CA ALA A 116 23.00 1.13 -5.79
C ALA A 116 24.02 0.34 -6.65
N LEU A 117 24.43 -0.84 -6.21
CA LEU A 117 25.27 -1.77 -6.97
C LEU A 117 24.49 -2.60 -8.01
N GLY A 118 23.16 -2.45 -8.10
CA GLY A 118 22.31 -3.24 -9.00
C GLY A 118 22.16 -4.71 -8.59
N LEU A 119 22.40 -5.04 -7.32
CA LEU A 119 22.43 -6.42 -6.81
C LEU A 119 21.12 -6.87 -6.16
N THR A 120 20.21 -5.95 -5.84
CA THR A 120 18.92 -6.26 -5.23
C THR A 120 17.79 -5.39 -5.77
N MET A 121 16.57 -5.70 -5.33
CA MET A 121 15.32 -5.02 -5.65
C MET A 121 14.40 -5.15 -4.44
N TYR A 122 13.61 -4.12 -4.12
CA TYR A 122 12.58 -4.21 -3.09
C TYR A 122 11.32 -4.85 -3.69
N GLY A 123 10.98 -6.06 -3.25
CA GLY A 123 9.86 -6.83 -3.81
C GLY A 123 8.50 -6.47 -3.21
N GLN A 124 8.48 -5.76 -2.07
CA GLN A 124 7.28 -5.66 -1.23
C GLN A 124 6.68 -7.08 -1.05
N MET A 125 5.37 -7.24 -1.06
CA MET A 125 4.66 -8.51 -1.04
C MET A 125 4.26 -8.89 -2.47
N THR A 126 3.39 -8.10 -3.10
CA THR A 126 2.78 -8.43 -4.41
C THR A 126 3.37 -7.68 -5.60
N ALA A 127 4.29 -6.74 -5.36
CA ALA A 127 4.98 -6.01 -6.41
C ALA A 127 5.95 -6.93 -7.17
N GLY A 128 6.89 -7.54 -6.46
CA GLY A 128 7.91 -8.42 -7.04
C GLY A 128 7.46 -9.86 -7.28
N SER A 129 6.23 -10.22 -6.89
CA SER A 129 5.62 -11.55 -7.09
C SER A 129 4.46 -11.55 -8.08
N TRP A 130 4.19 -10.39 -8.72
CA TRP A 130 3.29 -10.25 -9.86
C TRP A 130 1.84 -10.67 -9.55
N ILE A 131 1.26 -10.12 -8.48
CA ILE A 131 -0.15 -10.35 -8.14
C ILE A 131 -0.81 -9.11 -7.51
N TYR A 132 -0.35 -7.93 -7.92
CA TYR A 132 -0.95 -6.67 -7.52
C TYR A 132 -2.11 -6.33 -8.46
N ILE A 133 -3.27 -5.99 -7.88
CA ILE A 133 -4.53 -5.73 -8.57
C ILE A 133 -5.02 -4.31 -8.26
N GLY A 134 -4.08 -3.39 -8.05
CA GLY A 134 -4.39 -2.04 -7.60
C GLY A 134 -4.85 -2.01 -6.14
N THR A 135 -5.52 -0.92 -5.80
CA THR A 135 -6.02 -0.62 -4.45
C THR A 135 -6.99 -1.69 -3.92
N GLN A 136 -7.70 -2.40 -4.80
CA GLN A 136 -8.64 -3.46 -4.42
C GLN A 136 -7.97 -4.58 -3.61
N GLY A 137 -6.69 -4.84 -3.86
CA GLY A 137 -5.96 -5.94 -3.23
C GLY A 137 -5.83 -5.86 -1.71
N ILE A 138 -6.11 -4.72 -1.08
CA ILE A 138 -6.19 -4.56 0.38
C ILE A 138 -7.58 -4.10 0.86
N LEU A 139 -8.48 -3.73 -0.05
CA LEU A 139 -9.77 -3.12 0.28
C LEU A 139 -10.57 -3.96 1.28
N GLN A 140 -10.74 -5.25 1.01
CA GLN A 140 -11.46 -6.14 1.92
C GLN A 140 -10.79 -6.23 3.29
N GLY A 141 -9.45 -6.34 3.36
CA GLY A 141 -8.73 -6.39 4.64
C GLY A 141 -8.93 -5.11 5.47
N THR A 142 -8.96 -3.96 4.81
CA THR A 142 -9.24 -2.67 5.47
C THR A 142 -10.70 -2.52 5.87
N TYR A 143 -11.62 -2.97 5.02
CA TYR A 143 -13.05 -3.04 5.34
C TYR A 143 -13.29 -3.91 6.58
N GLU A 144 -12.73 -5.12 6.61
CA GLU A 144 -12.85 -6.05 7.75
C GLU A 144 -12.21 -5.50 9.02
N THR A 145 -11.11 -4.76 8.91
CA THR A 145 -10.48 -4.11 10.08
C THR A 145 -11.41 -3.05 10.66
N PHE A 146 -11.99 -2.19 9.82
CA PHE A 146 -12.95 -1.18 10.29
C PHE A 146 -14.26 -1.80 10.78
N ALA A 147 -14.76 -2.86 10.13
CA ALA A 147 -15.94 -3.60 10.57
C ALA A 147 -15.73 -4.25 11.94
N ALA A 148 -14.57 -4.88 12.16
CA ALA A 148 -14.20 -5.46 13.45
C ALA A 148 -14.04 -4.38 14.53
N ALA A 149 -13.47 -3.22 14.21
CA ALA A 149 -13.42 -2.08 15.13
C ALA A 149 -14.84 -1.55 15.45
N ALA A 150 -15.71 -1.45 14.44
CA ALA A 150 -17.12 -1.07 14.60
C ALA A 150 -17.86 -2.01 15.54
N LYS A 151 -17.69 -3.32 15.34
CA LYS A 151 -18.24 -4.37 16.19
C LYS A 151 -17.77 -4.27 17.63
N LYS A 152 -16.46 -4.13 17.82
CA LYS A 152 -15.83 -4.12 19.15
C LYS A 152 -16.17 -2.85 19.96
N HIS A 153 -16.33 -1.70 19.29
CA HIS A 153 -16.37 -0.41 19.97
C HIS A 153 -17.65 0.41 19.75
N PHE A 154 -18.42 0.16 18.70
CA PHE A 154 -19.47 1.08 18.22
C PHE A 154 -20.81 0.42 17.85
N GLY A 155 -21.01 -0.85 18.19
CA GLY A 155 -22.28 -1.54 17.93
C GLY A 155 -22.49 -1.91 16.46
N ASP A 156 -21.45 -2.49 15.84
CA ASP A 156 -21.46 -3.06 14.47
C ASP A 156 -21.59 -2.06 13.31
N SER A 157 -21.45 -0.76 13.56
CA SER A 157 -21.41 0.25 12.48
C SER A 157 -20.53 1.44 12.81
N LEU A 158 -19.92 2.06 11.80
CA LEU A 158 -19.26 3.36 11.91
C LEU A 158 -20.17 4.54 11.50
N LYS A 159 -21.48 4.31 11.35
CA LYS A 159 -22.44 5.40 11.10
C LYS A 159 -22.35 6.46 12.20
N GLY A 160 -22.18 7.71 11.79
CA GLY A 160 -22.02 8.84 12.72
C GLY A 160 -20.69 8.83 13.48
N LYS A 161 -19.69 8.10 12.97
CA LYS A 161 -18.31 8.08 13.47
C LYS A 161 -17.37 8.78 12.50
N PHE A 162 -16.31 9.34 13.05
CA PHE A 162 -15.23 9.99 12.33
C PHE A 162 -13.97 9.12 12.39
N VAL A 163 -13.53 8.66 11.22
CA VAL A 163 -12.25 7.97 11.00
C VAL A 163 -11.22 8.97 10.49
N LEU A 164 -10.09 9.10 11.19
CA LEU A 164 -8.94 9.91 10.78
C LEU A 164 -7.76 9.00 10.42
N THR A 165 -7.08 9.30 9.33
CA THR A 165 -5.84 8.60 8.95
C THR A 165 -4.90 9.42 8.07
N CYS A 166 -3.76 8.84 7.69
CA CYS A 166 -2.77 9.38 6.78
C CYS A 166 -2.30 8.33 5.76
N GLY A 167 -1.83 8.79 4.61
CA GLY A 167 -1.32 7.98 3.51
C GLY A 167 -2.42 7.47 2.58
N LEU A 168 -2.51 8.05 1.39
CA LEU A 168 -3.46 7.70 0.32
C LEU A 168 -2.74 7.15 -0.93
N GLY A 169 -1.64 6.41 -0.69
CA GLY A 169 -0.88 5.67 -1.71
C GLY A 169 -1.65 4.49 -2.32
N GLY A 170 -0.97 3.61 -3.05
CA GLY A 170 -1.65 2.49 -3.76
C GLY A 170 -2.49 1.59 -2.83
N MET A 171 -1.97 1.29 -1.64
CA MET A 171 -2.68 0.53 -0.60
C MET A 171 -3.45 1.46 0.35
N GLY A 172 -2.81 2.56 0.79
CA GLY A 172 -3.39 3.64 1.60
C GLY A 172 -4.71 4.21 1.08
N GLY A 173 -4.85 4.25 -0.25
CA GLY A 173 -6.03 4.72 -0.94
C GLY A 173 -7.26 3.83 -0.78
N ALA A 174 -7.14 2.64 -0.17
CA ALA A 174 -8.30 1.80 0.14
C ALA A 174 -9.04 2.24 1.40
N GLN A 175 -8.36 2.97 2.29
CA GLN A 175 -8.91 3.42 3.57
C GLN A 175 -10.19 4.25 3.47
N PRO A 176 -10.31 5.22 2.54
CA PRO A 176 -11.52 6.04 2.46
C PRO A 176 -12.75 5.20 2.09
N LEU A 177 -12.67 4.40 1.01
CA LEU A 177 -13.75 3.50 0.61
C LEU A 177 -14.08 2.44 1.68
N ALA A 178 -13.07 1.85 2.33
CA ALA A 178 -13.30 0.88 3.39
C ALA A 178 -14.04 1.49 4.59
N ALA A 179 -13.72 2.73 4.95
CA ALA A 179 -14.38 3.46 6.02
C ALA A 179 -15.83 3.84 5.65
N THR A 180 -16.06 4.32 4.42
CA THR A 180 -17.40 4.72 3.96
C THR A 180 -18.33 3.52 3.76
N LEU A 181 -17.82 2.36 3.32
CA LEU A 181 -18.57 1.09 3.29
C LEU A 181 -19.01 0.64 4.69
N ASN A 182 -18.29 1.04 5.75
CA ASN A 182 -18.68 0.83 7.14
C ASN A 182 -19.58 1.97 7.71
N GLY A 183 -19.89 2.99 6.90
CA GLY A 183 -20.78 4.10 7.25
C GLY A 183 -20.09 5.33 7.84
N ALA A 184 -18.75 5.37 7.89
CA ALA A 184 -18.01 6.45 8.53
C ALA A 184 -17.95 7.74 7.70
N ALA A 185 -17.86 8.87 8.39
CA ALA A 185 -17.24 10.07 7.85
C ALA A 185 -15.72 9.93 7.99
N PHE A 186 -14.98 10.17 6.90
CA PHE A 186 -13.55 9.86 6.81
C PHE A 186 -12.73 11.10 6.43
N LEU A 187 -11.59 11.29 7.09
CA LEU A 187 -10.53 12.23 6.70
C LEU A 187 -9.21 11.48 6.55
N GLY A 188 -8.59 11.56 5.37
CA GLY A 188 -7.26 11.02 5.11
C GLY A 188 -6.31 12.11 4.62
N ALA A 189 -5.18 12.31 5.30
CA ALA A 189 -4.17 13.25 4.82
C ALA A 189 -3.10 12.56 3.95
N ASP A 190 -2.74 13.18 2.83
CA ASP A 190 -1.56 12.80 2.04
C ASP A 190 -0.84 14.07 1.58
N VAL A 191 0.48 14.07 1.62
CA VAL A 191 1.29 15.24 1.25
C VAL A 191 1.38 15.42 -0.27
N ASP A 192 1.17 14.34 -1.04
CA ASP A 192 1.15 14.39 -2.50
C ASP A 192 -0.31 14.40 -3.00
N LYS A 193 -0.80 15.59 -3.36
CA LYS A 193 -2.15 15.78 -3.89
C LYS A 193 -2.47 14.90 -5.12
N ASN A 194 -1.47 14.48 -5.89
CA ASN A 194 -1.72 13.62 -7.05
C ASN A 194 -2.14 12.20 -6.62
N ARG A 195 -1.72 11.74 -5.45
CA ARG A 195 -2.19 10.47 -4.88
C ARG A 195 -3.68 10.54 -4.56
N ILE A 196 -4.13 11.65 -3.98
CA ILE A 196 -5.54 11.90 -3.65
C ILE A 196 -6.38 11.97 -4.92
N LYS A 197 -5.94 12.76 -5.92
CA LYS A 197 -6.61 12.85 -7.24
C LYS A 197 -6.80 11.48 -7.88
N LYS A 198 -5.75 10.64 -7.87
CA LYS A 198 -5.84 9.27 -8.39
C LYS A 198 -6.93 8.46 -7.67
N ARG A 199 -7.16 8.66 -6.37
CA ARG A 199 -8.22 7.94 -5.62
C ARG A 199 -9.62 8.45 -5.94
N ILE A 200 -9.75 9.73 -6.25
CA ILE A 200 -11.01 10.29 -6.77
C ILE A 200 -11.30 9.70 -8.15
N GLU A 201 -10.31 9.72 -9.04
CA GLU A 201 -10.43 9.17 -10.41
C GLU A 201 -10.80 7.69 -10.41
N THR A 202 -10.30 6.91 -9.44
CA THR A 202 -10.59 5.48 -9.31
C THR A 202 -11.80 5.16 -8.42
N GLY A 203 -12.53 6.16 -7.91
CA GLY A 203 -13.73 5.98 -7.09
C GLY A 203 -13.47 5.48 -5.66
N TYR A 204 -12.25 5.64 -5.15
CA TYR A 204 -11.86 5.26 -3.78
C TYR A 204 -11.93 6.39 -2.77
N CYS A 205 -12.11 7.64 -3.20
CA CYS A 205 -12.27 8.82 -2.36
C CYS A 205 -13.26 9.80 -3.01
N ASP A 206 -14.10 10.48 -2.23
CA ASP A 206 -15.19 11.32 -2.76
C ASP A 206 -14.74 12.74 -3.08
N VAL A 207 -14.00 13.38 -2.16
CA VAL A 207 -13.66 14.81 -2.23
C VAL A 207 -12.20 15.03 -1.85
N MET A 208 -11.56 16.04 -2.45
CA MET A 208 -10.24 16.53 -2.06
C MET A 208 -10.32 18.01 -1.68
N THR A 209 -9.56 18.40 -0.65
CA THR A 209 -9.27 19.80 -0.34
C THR A 209 -7.80 19.97 0.07
N GLU A 210 -7.30 21.19 -0.01
CA GLU A 210 -5.99 21.60 0.51
C GLU A 210 -6.15 22.44 1.81
N ASN A 211 -7.38 22.58 2.32
CA ASN A 211 -7.72 23.36 3.51
C ASN A 211 -8.26 22.48 4.64
N LEU A 212 -7.59 22.49 5.80
CA LEU A 212 -7.97 21.69 6.96
C LEU A 212 -9.33 22.11 7.55
N ASP A 213 -9.66 23.40 7.56
CA ASP A 213 -10.93 23.90 8.10
C ASP A 213 -12.11 23.41 7.25
N GLU A 214 -11.99 23.46 5.93
CA GLU A 214 -12.97 22.92 4.99
C GLU A 214 -13.13 21.40 5.18
N ALA A 215 -12.01 20.67 5.28
CA ALA A 215 -12.03 19.23 5.47
C ALA A 215 -12.76 18.83 6.76
N LEU A 216 -12.45 19.51 7.87
CA LEU A 216 -13.10 19.27 9.16
C LEU A 216 -14.58 19.66 9.13
N GLN A 217 -14.95 20.75 8.45
CA GLN A 217 -16.35 21.14 8.30
C GLN A 217 -17.16 20.05 7.59
N ILE A 218 -16.67 19.52 6.47
CA ILE A 218 -17.34 18.45 5.72
C ILE A 218 -17.49 17.20 6.58
N VAL A 219 -16.40 16.75 7.20
CA VAL A 219 -16.35 15.48 7.93
C VAL A 219 -17.17 15.53 9.22
N LEU A 220 -17.06 16.62 9.99
CA LEU A 220 -17.86 16.78 11.21
C LEU A 220 -19.34 16.95 10.91
N LYS A 221 -19.71 17.61 9.81
CA LYS A 221 -21.11 17.69 9.38
C LYS A 221 -21.66 16.33 8.96
N ALA A 222 -20.89 15.56 8.19
CA ALA A 222 -21.28 14.22 7.79
C ALA A 222 -21.38 13.26 8.99
N LYS A 223 -20.49 13.39 9.98
CA LYS A 223 -20.57 12.69 11.26
C LYS A 223 -21.90 13.00 11.96
N GLU A 224 -22.27 14.27 12.09
CA GLU A 224 -23.53 14.70 12.72
C GLU A 224 -24.76 14.15 11.96
N ASP A 225 -24.74 14.21 10.63
CA ASP A 225 -25.83 13.71 9.78
C ASP A 225 -25.89 12.18 9.67
N GLY A 226 -24.88 11.46 10.19
CA GLY A 226 -24.74 10.01 10.01
C GLY A 226 -24.57 9.60 8.55
N LYS A 227 -23.91 10.42 7.73
CA LYS A 227 -23.63 10.18 6.31
C LYS A 227 -22.20 9.68 6.12
N ALA A 228 -22.04 8.69 5.25
CA ALA A 228 -20.73 8.24 4.81
C ALA A 228 -20.19 9.20 3.75
N ILE A 229 -18.99 9.72 3.98
CA ILE A 229 -18.24 10.54 3.01
C ILE A 229 -16.75 10.42 3.30
N SER A 230 -15.93 10.48 2.27
CA SER A 230 -14.49 10.47 2.38
C SER A 230 -13.86 11.75 1.84
N VAL A 231 -13.06 12.39 2.67
CA VAL A 231 -12.30 13.60 2.32
C VAL A 231 -10.80 13.30 2.35
N GLY A 232 -10.13 13.53 1.23
CA GLY A 232 -8.68 13.58 1.12
C GLY A 232 -8.15 14.99 1.35
N LEU A 233 -7.26 15.17 2.32
CA LEU A 233 -6.61 16.44 2.60
C LEU A 233 -5.17 16.43 2.11
N SER A 234 -4.81 17.41 1.27
CA SER A 234 -3.40 17.64 0.92
C SER A 234 -2.66 18.23 2.11
N GLY A 235 -1.84 17.44 2.81
CA GLY A 235 -1.13 17.90 4.00
C GLY A 235 -0.19 16.85 4.60
N ASN A 236 0.80 17.30 5.38
CA ASN A 236 1.74 16.41 6.04
C ASN A 236 1.14 15.82 7.32
N ALA A 237 1.28 14.51 7.52
CA ALA A 237 0.79 13.81 8.71
C ALA A 237 1.35 14.39 10.04
N GLY A 238 2.62 14.79 10.03
CA GLY A 238 3.29 15.42 11.18
C GLY A 238 2.83 16.85 11.49
N GLU A 239 1.97 17.43 10.67
CA GLU A 239 1.41 18.79 10.86
C GLU A 239 -0.10 18.72 11.07
N VAL A 240 -0.80 17.94 10.24
CA VAL A 240 -2.26 17.81 10.26
C VAL A 240 -2.74 17.20 11.58
N LEU A 241 -2.19 16.07 12.01
CA LEU A 241 -2.65 15.40 13.24
C LEU A 241 -2.41 16.27 14.48
N PRO A 242 -1.21 16.86 14.68
CA PRO A 242 -0.98 17.76 15.82
C PRO A 242 -1.93 18.95 15.85
N GLU A 243 -2.24 19.53 14.68
CA GLU A 243 -3.16 20.66 14.61
C GLU A 243 -4.60 20.25 14.95
N ILE A 244 -5.09 19.11 14.45
CA ILE A 244 -6.40 18.56 14.84
C ILE A 244 -6.46 18.29 16.35
N LEU A 245 -5.41 17.70 16.92
CA LEU A 245 -5.31 17.42 18.35
C LEU A 245 -5.34 18.72 19.18
N LYS A 246 -4.58 19.74 18.77
CA LYS A 246 -4.52 21.05 19.42
C LYS A 246 -5.88 21.75 19.45
N ARG A 247 -6.69 21.57 18.40
CA ARG A 247 -8.07 22.07 18.32
C ARG A 247 -9.06 21.27 19.19
N GLY A 248 -8.61 20.19 19.82
CA GLY A 248 -9.45 19.35 20.68
C GLY A 248 -10.46 18.49 19.93
N ILE A 249 -10.27 18.28 18.62
CA ILE A 249 -11.16 17.47 17.79
C ILE A 249 -10.67 16.02 17.85
N ILE A 250 -11.40 15.17 18.56
CA ILE A 250 -11.00 13.77 18.76
C ILE A 250 -11.76 12.87 17.77
N PRO A 251 -11.07 12.16 16.85
CA PRO A 251 -11.71 11.19 15.97
C PRO A 251 -12.16 9.97 16.78
N ASP A 252 -13.21 9.30 16.32
CA ASP A 252 -13.67 8.06 16.96
C ASP A 252 -12.69 6.92 16.69
N VAL A 253 -12.12 6.87 15.48
CA VAL A 253 -11.10 5.89 15.07
C VAL A 253 -9.90 6.62 14.46
N LEU A 254 -8.69 6.19 14.83
CA LEU A 254 -7.44 6.74 14.32
C LEU A 254 -6.49 5.62 13.88
N THR A 255 -5.92 5.75 12.69
CA THR A 255 -4.86 4.85 12.22
C THR A 255 -3.92 5.56 11.24
N ASP A 256 -2.92 4.86 10.70
CA ASP A 256 -1.97 5.40 9.73
C ASP A 256 -1.55 4.34 8.70
N GLN A 257 -1.45 4.75 7.43
CA GLN A 257 -0.94 3.94 6.34
C GLN A 257 0.02 4.72 5.41
N THR A 258 0.69 5.75 5.94
CA THR A 258 1.89 6.29 5.28
C THR A 258 2.93 5.19 5.05
N SER A 259 3.88 5.39 4.13
CA SER A 259 4.94 4.39 3.90
C SER A 259 6.09 4.52 4.91
N ALA A 260 5.76 4.42 6.20
CA ALA A 260 6.71 4.55 7.31
C ALA A 260 7.75 3.42 7.35
N HIS A 261 7.58 2.35 6.57
CA HIS A 261 8.54 1.27 6.45
C HIS A 261 9.79 1.67 5.65
N ASP A 262 9.77 2.79 4.91
CA ASP A 262 10.87 3.29 4.10
C ASP A 262 11.02 4.82 4.29
N MET A 263 11.78 5.23 5.32
CA MET A 263 11.99 6.63 5.68
C MET A 263 12.65 7.49 4.59
N LEU A 264 13.24 6.89 3.55
CA LEU A 264 13.85 7.64 2.46
C LEU A 264 12.86 7.89 1.32
N ASN A 265 12.10 6.87 0.91
CA ASN A 265 11.22 6.99 -0.26
C ASN A 265 9.74 7.17 0.08
N GLY A 266 9.33 6.78 1.28
CA GLY A 266 7.93 6.59 1.65
C GLY A 266 7.37 7.60 2.66
N TYR A 267 8.22 8.28 3.43
CA TYR A 267 7.78 9.19 4.50
C TYR A 267 8.37 10.59 4.34
N VAL A 268 7.52 11.62 4.29
CA VAL A 268 7.93 13.00 3.98
C VAL A 268 8.13 13.82 5.25
N PRO A 269 9.28 14.48 5.44
CA PRO A 269 9.51 15.34 6.60
C PRO A 269 8.55 16.54 6.62
N MET A 270 8.12 16.93 7.81
CA MET A 270 7.33 18.15 8.03
C MET A 270 8.20 19.42 7.99
N GLY A 271 7.56 20.59 7.93
CA GLY A 271 8.21 21.90 8.01
C GLY A 271 8.81 22.39 6.68
N MET A 272 8.41 21.79 5.56
CA MET A 272 8.80 22.19 4.20
C MET A 272 7.72 21.79 3.19
N SER A 273 7.75 22.40 2.01
CA SER A 273 6.90 21.98 0.89
C SER A 273 7.27 20.58 0.38
N PHE A 274 6.33 19.94 -0.31
CA PHE A 274 6.57 18.62 -0.89
C PHE A 274 7.70 18.65 -1.93
N GLU A 275 7.77 19.71 -2.74
CA GLU A 275 8.80 19.92 -3.75
C GLU A 275 10.20 20.07 -3.12
N GLU A 276 10.31 20.85 -2.03
CA GLU A 276 11.55 20.99 -1.27
C GLU A 276 11.99 19.64 -0.68
N ALA A 277 11.05 18.87 -0.12
CA ALA A 277 11.34 17.54 0.41
C ALA A 277 11.85 16.58 -0.69
N ILE A 278 11.28 16.61 -1.89
CA ILE A 278 11.78 15.83 -3.03
C ILE A 278 13.18 16.28 -3.44
N GLY A 279 13.46 17.59 -3.40
CA GLY A 279 14.80 18.15 -3.63
C GLY A 279 15.80 17.62 -2.61
N LEU A 280 15.49 17.76 -1.32
CA LEU A 280 16.32 17.32 -0.21
C LEU A 280 16.63 15.83 -0.28
N ARG A 281 15.64 14.99 -0.62
CA ARG A 281 15.83 13.54 -0.78
C ARG A 281 16.96 13.21 -1.77
N LYS A 282 17.17 14.04 -2.79
CA LYS A 282 18.20 13.83 -3.81
C LYS A 282 19.55 14.40 -3.40
N THR A 283 19.55 15.60 -2.80
CA THR A 283 20.79 16.34 -2.50
C THR A 283 21.42 15.90 -1.17
N ASP A 284 20.61 15.57 -0.18
CA ASP A 284 21.06 15.10 1.15
C ASP A 284 20.09 14.03 1.71
N PRO A 285 20.20 12.78 1.22
CA PRO A 285 19.37 11.66 1.66
C PRO A 285 19.46 11.40 3.18
N ALA A 286 20.63 11.61 3.77
CA ALA A 286 20.86 11.39 5.19
C ALA A 286 20.07 12.41 6.03
N LYS A 287 20.14 13.70 5.64
CA LYS A 287 19.34 14.75 6.29
C LYS A 287 17.85 14.52 6.11
N TYR A 288 17.43 14.10 4.92
CA TYR A 288 16.03 13.75 4.65
C TYR A 288 15.52 12.69 5.64
N GLN A 289 16.25 11.57 5.79
CA GLN A 289 15.85 10.49 6.69
C GLN A 289 15.88 10.92 8.17
N GLU A 290 16.84 11.75 8.58
CA GLU A 290 16.87 12.33 9.93
C GLU A 290 15.57 13.11 10.21
N LEU A 291 15.16 13.98 9.30
CA LEU A 291 13.94 14.79 9.45
C LEU A 291 12.67 13.95 9.34
N ALA A 292 12.64 12.95 8.44
CA ALA A 292 11.53 12.03 8.30
C ALA A 292 11.28 11.24 9.59
N ARG A 293 12.34 10.73 10.23
CA ARG A 293 12.25 10.03 11.53
C ARG A 293 11.75 10.93 12.64
N LYS A 294 12.22 12.20 12.71
CA LYS A 294 11.68 13.18 13.68
C LYS A 294 10.19 13.41 13.47
N THR A 295 9.76 13.50 12.21
CA THR A 295 8.35 13.65 11.85
C THR A 295 7.54 12.41 12.23
N ALA A 296 8.08 11.21 12.01
CA ALA A 296 7.45 9.94 12.40
C ALA A 296 7.29 9.80 13.93
N VAL A 297 8.26 10.28 14.71
CA VAL A 297 8.16 10.34 16.17
C VAL A 297 7.00 11.24 16.60
N ILE A 298 6.91 12.46 16.06
CA ILE A 298 5.82 13.41 16.38
C ILE A 298 4.47 12.83 15.97
N HIS A 299 4.37 12.22 14.79
CA HIS A 299 3.16 11.57 14.32
C HIS A 299 2.71 10.46 15.29
N CYS A 300 3.60 9.53 15.63
CA CYS A 300 3.29 8.43 16.54
C CYS A 300 2.92 8.91 17.96
N GLN A 301 3.63 9.91 18.48
CA GLN A 301 3.27 10.56 19.75
C GLN A 301 1.86 11.16 19.70
N THR A 302 1.52 11.83 18.60
CA THR A 302 0.20 12.44 18.42
C THR A 302 -0.91 11.37 18.36
N MET A 303 -0.66 10.24 17.68
CA MET A 303 -1.59 9.10 17.69
C MET A 303 -1.80 8.54 19.10
N TRP A 304 -0.73 8.45 19.89
CA TRP A 304 -0.80 8.01 21.28
C TRP A 304 -1.59 8.99 22.15
N GLU A 305 -1.42 10.30 21.96
CA GLU A 305 -2.20 11.32 22.67
C GLU A 305 -3.70 11.27 22.31
N PHE A 306 -4.05 11.04 21.04
CA PHE A 306 -5.44 10.80 20.65
C PHE A 306 -6.02 9.55 21.33
N MET A 307 -5.24 8.47 21.40
CA MET A 307 -5.63 7.24 22.12
C MET A 307 -5.90 7.54 23.60
N LYS A 308 -5.01 8.30 24.25
CA LYS A 308 -5.17 8.73 25.65
C LYS A 308 -6.42 9.59 25.87
N LYS A 309 -6.88 10.30 24.85
CA LYS A 309 -8.11 11.09 24.85
C LYS A 309 -9.36 10.32 24.42
N GLY A 310 -9.24 9.00 24.19
CA GLY A 310 -10.37 8.10 23.97
C GLY A 310 -10.62 7.72 22.52
N SER A 311 -9.75 8.10 21.58
CA SER A 311 -9.85 7.59 20.20
C SER A 311 -9.49 6.10 20.15
N VAL A 312 -10.22 5.31 19.35
CA VAL A 312 -9.84 3.93 19.04
C VAL A 312 -8.67 3.97 18.06
N THR A 313 -7.46 3.86 18.59
CA THR A 313 -6.22 4.00 17.82
C THR A 313 -5.54 2.67 17.59
N PHE A 314 -5.09 2.40 16.36
CA PHE A 314 -4.29 1.23 16.03
C PHE A 314 -3.31 1.48 14.89
N ASP A 315 -2.23 0.71 14.85
CA ASP A 315 -1.25 0.67 13.76
C ASP A 315 -1.69 -0.26 12.63
N TYR A 316 -1.57 0.21 11.39
CA TYR A 316 -2.01 -0.51 10.20
C TYR A 316 -0.85 -1.11 9.39
N GLY A 317 0.17 -1.61 10.08
CA GLY A 317 1.18 -2.50 9.49
C GLY A 317 2.25 -1.80 8.63
N ASN A 318 2.54 -0.52 8.88
CA ASN A 318 3.56 0.23 8.15
C ASN A 318 4.86 0.47 8.94
N ASN A 319 4.96 -0.07 10.16
CA ASN A 319 6.13 0.07 11.04
C ASN A 319 6.38 1.50 11.61
N LEU A 320 5.39 2.40 11.60
CA LEU A 320 5.52 3.73 12.21
C LEU A 320 5.93 3.64 13.69
N ARG A 321 5.34 2.70 14.46
CA ARG A 321 5.69 2.49 15.87
C ARG A 321 7.13 2.03 16.05
N GLY A 322 7.64 1.17 15.16
CA GLY A 322 9.02 0.71 15.19
C GLY A 322 10.01 1.85 14.97
N GLU A 323 9.75 2.70 13.97
CA GLU A 323 10.53 3.91 13.71
C GLU A 323 10.46 4.89 14.88
N ALA A 324 9.29 5.13 15.45
CA ALA A 324 9.15 6.02 16.60
C ALA A 324 9.90 5.50 17.84
N LEU A 325 9.83 4.19 18.12
CA LEU A 325 10.56 3.56 19.22
C LEU A 325 12.08 3.69 19.05
N ALA A 326 12.59 3.35 17.86
CA ALA A 326 14.01 3.44 17.54
C ALA A 326 14.56 4.86 17.66
N ASN A 327 13.69 5.87 17.55
CA ASN A 327 14.03 7.29 17.63
C ASN A 327 13.55 7.96 18.94
N GLY A 328 13.32 7.17 20.00
CA GLY A 328 13.20 7.66 21.37
C GLY A 328 11.80 7.72 21.96
N PHE A 329 10.74 7.40 21.21
CA PHE A 329 9.38 7.36 21.76
C PHE A 329 9.07 5.98 22.38
N LYS A 330 9.30 5.86 23.70
CA LYS A 330 9.18 4.60 24.44
C LYS A 330 7.76 4.00 24.45
N ASN A 331 6.73 4.83 24.37
CA ASN A 331 5.33 4.41 24.42
C ASN A 331 4.74 4.07 23.03
N ALA A 332 5.56 4.01 21.97
CA ALA A 332 5.08 3.75 20.62
C ALA A 332 4.25 2.47 20.48
N PHE A 333 4.62 1.41 21.22
CA PHE A 333 3.93 0.12 21.18
C PHE A 333 2.74 0.00 22.14
N ASP A 334 2.42 1.06 22.90
CA ASP A 334 1.13 1.14 23.60
C ASP A 334 -0.02 1.24 22.59
N ILE A 335 0.25 1.74 21.38
CA ILE A 335 -0.67 1.66 20.24
C ILE A 335 -0.62 0.22 19.71
N PRO A 336 -1.73 -0.53 19.74
CA PRO A 336 -1.75 -1.91 19.29
C PRO A 336 -1.76 -2.01 17.76
N GLY A 337 -1.37 -3.18 17.23
CA GLY A 337 -1.44 -3.45 15.79
C GLY A 337 -2.80 -4.01 15.38
N PHE A 338 -3.26 -3.72 14.16
CA PHE A 338 -4.59 -4.18 13.70
C PHE A 338 -4.75 -5.71 13.66
N VAL A 339 -3.67 -6.47 13.41
CA VAL A 339 -3.74 -7.94 13.36
C VAL A 339 -4.13 -8.53 14.71
N PRO A 340 -3.39 -8.32 15.81
CA PRO A 340 -3.79 -8.84 17.11
C PRO A 340 -5.14 -8.28 17.58
N GLU A 341 -5.48 -7.05 17.21
CA GLU A 341 -6.72 -6.41 17.67
C GLU A 341 -7.98 -6.88 16.97
N TYR A 342 -7.90 -7.16 15.66
CA TYR A 342 -9.08 -7.30 14.81
C TYR A 342 -9.02 -8.50 13.86
N ILE A 343 -7.88 -8.77 13.22
CA ILE A 343 -7.82 -9.70 12.07
C ILE A 343 -7.41 -11.13 12.45
N ARG A 344 -6.73 -11.33 13.59
CA ARG A 344 -6.16 -12.64 13.96
C ARG A 344 -7.18 -13.78 13.96
N THR A 345 -8.43 -13.53 14.38
CA THR A 345 -9.47 -14.55 14.40
C THR A 345 -9.80 -15.05 12.99
N LEU A 346 -9.81 -14.18 11.98
CA LEU A 346 -9.99 -14.58 10.58
C LEU A 346 -8.83 -15.47 10.11
N PHE A 347 -7.60 -15.14 10.51
CA PHE A 347 -6.43 -15.96 10.18
C PHE A 347 -6.49 -17.35 10.83
N CYS A 348 -7.02 -17.47 12.04
CA CYS A 348 -7.20 -18.77 12.69
C CYS A 348 -8.18 -19.69 11.93
N GLU A 349 -9.07 -19.13 11.11
CA GLU A 349 -9.97 -19.87 10.21
C GLU A 349 -9.39 -20.09 8.81
N GLY A 350 -8.13 -19.72 8.57
CA GLY A 350 -7.50 -19.82 7.25
C GLY A 350 -7.97 -18.76 6.25
N LYS A 351 -8.75 -17.77 6.69
CA LYS A 351 -9.14 -16.63 5.84
C LYS A 351 -7.96 -15.70 5.63
N GLY A 352 -7.96 -15.02 4.50
CA GLY A 352 -6.95 -14.05 4.11
C GLY A 352 -7.38 -13.33 2.84
N PRO A 353 -6.52 -12.45 2.30
CA PRO A 353 -6.83 -11.64 1.11
C PRO A 353 -6.72 -12.46 -0.18
N PHE A 354 -7.56 -13.51 -0.27
CA PHE A 354 -7.72 -14.35 -1.46
C PHE A 354 -8.21 -13.48 -2.62
N ARG A 355 -7.72 -13.80 -3.83
CA ARG A 355 -8.01 -13.04 -5.04
C ARG A 355 -7.83 -13.90 -6.28
N TRP A 356 -8.47 -13.49 -7.37
CA TRP A 356 -8.28 -14.04 -8.70
C TRP A 356 -8.26 -12.90 -9.73
N VAL A 357 -7.82 -13.20 -10.95
CA VAL A 357 -7.72 -12.23 -12.05
C VAL A 357 -8.18 -12.89 -13.34
N ALA A 358 -9.08 -12.23 -14.06
CA ALA A 358 -9.51 -12.65 -15.39
C ALA A 358 -8.48 -12.26 -16.45
N LEU A 359 -7.64 -13.22 -16.88
CA LEU A 359 -6.62 -12.99 -17.92
C LEU A 359 -7.20 -12.62 -19.29
N SER A 360 -8.49 -12.88 -19.49
CA SER A 360 -9.23 -12.45 -20.67
C SER A 360 -9.28 -10.93 -20.81
N GLY A 361 -9.15 -10.19 -19.70
CA GLY A 361 -9.36 -8.74 -19.62
C GLY A 361 -10.83 -8.34 -19.68
N LYS A 362 -11.76 -9.29 -19.59
CA LYS A 362 -13.21 -9.05 -19.65
C LYS A 362 -13.78 -8.94 -18.23
N PRO A 363 -14.51 -7.87 -17.90
CA PRO A 363 -15.17 -7.74 -16.59
C PRO A 363 -16.25 -8.80 -16.38
N GLU A 364 -16.88 -9.31 -17.45
CA GLU A 364 -17.93 -10.32 -17.36
C GLU A 364 -17.45 -11.63 -16.74
N ASP A 365 -16.16 -11.98 -16.90
CA ASP A 365 -15.57 -13.14 -16.25
C ASP A 365 -15.47 -12.96 -14.72
N ILE A 366 -15.29 -11.72 -14.25
CA ILE A 366 -15.33 -11.41 -12.81
C ILE A 366 -16.77 -11.51 -12.29
N TYR A 367 -17.74 -10.94 -13.01
CA TYR A 367 -19.14 -11.03 -12.59
C TYR A 367 -19.64 -12.48 -12.52
N ALA A 368 -19.27 -13.31 -13.48
CA ALA A 368 -19.58 -14.74 -13.44
C ALA A 368 -18.96 -15.45 -12.23
N THR A 369 -17.74 -15.07 -11.83
CA THR A 369 -17.14 -15.62 -10.60
C THR A 369 -17.76 -15.06 -9.32
N ASP A 370 -18.27 -13.83 -9.33
CA ASP A 370 -19.01 -13.25 -8.20
C ASP A 370 -20.33 -14.00 -7.99
N ASP A 371 -21.08 -14.27 -9.07
CA ASP A 371 -22.29 -15.08 -9.03
C ASP A 371 -22.00 -16.50 -8.51
N ALA A 372 -20.94 -17.13 -9.00
CA ALA A 372 -20.54 -18.49 -8.58
C ALA A 372 -20.09 -18.59 -7.10
N ILE A 373 -19.70 -17.49 -6.46
CA ILE A 373 -19.37 -17.45 -5.01
C ILE A 373 -20.64 -17.31 -4.17
N MET A 374 -21.70 -16.72 -4.73
CA MET A 374 -22.99 -16.56 -4.05
C MET A 374 -23.88 -17.80 -4.13
N GLU A 375 -23.70 -18.62 -5.18
CA GLU A 375 -24.30 -19.96 -5.32
C GLU A 375 -23.78 -20.95 -4.26
#